data_AF-A0A093XFU3-F1
#
_entry.id   AF-A0A093XFU3-F1
#
_cell.length_a   1.000
_cell.length_b   1.000
_cell.length_c   1.000
_cell.angle_alpha   90.00
_cell.angle_beta   90.00
_cell.angle_gamma   90.00
#
_symmetry.space_group_name_H-M   'P 1'
#
loop_
_entity.id
_entity.type
_entity.pdbx_description
1 polymer ?
#
loop_
_entity_poly.entity_id
_entity_poly.type
_entity_poly.pdbx_seq_one_letter_code
_entity_poly.pdbx_strand_id
1 'polypeptide(L)'
;FDDAAAQPHDVSVEKTHENDVGKLPTNYTLAGVVDGGSGSREKPMSENYMNAGFFLISPNKMLYDHLMAFVDRPDSFSVSMMEQNLINQVFEQGGPMPWQKMDPKWDTSCPEPDDVKHGYKTIHSKLWKVSASPCDIDPVIGRMWYKTLGHMESHYAGIPLR
;
A
#
# COMPACT_ATOMS: atom_id res chain seq x y z
N PHE A 1 -0.66 -12.87 -11.06
CA PHE A 1 0.17 -11.79 -10.48
C PHE A 1 1.44 -12.49 -10.08
N ASP A 2 2.51 -12.28 -10.83
CA ASP A 2 3.64 -13.23 -10.85
C ASP A 2 4.76 -12.81 -9.90
N ASP A 3 4.53 -11.75 -9.13
CA ASP A 3 5.38 -11.32 -8.04
C ASP A 3 5.33 -12.39 -6.93
N ALA A 4 6.50 -12.84 -6.46
CA ALA A 4 6.62 -13.86 -5.42
C ALA A 4 6.02 -13.39 -4.09
N ALA A 5 6.09 -12.09 -3.80
CA ALA A 5 5.50 -11.51 -2.60
C ALA A 5 3.98 -11.69 -2.59
N ALA A 6 3.35 -11.71 -3.77
CA ALA A 6 1.90 -11.85 -3.93
C ALA A 6 1.37 -13.28 -3.82
N GLN A 7 2.23 -14.28 -3.61
CA GLN A 7 1.81 -15.66 -3.38
C GLN A 7 1.31 -15.87 -1.94
N PRO A 8 0.63 -16.98 -1.62
CA PRO A 8 0.32 -17.35 -0.24
C PRO A 8 1.58 -17.70 0.57
N HIS A 9 1.61 -17.26 1.82
CA HIS A 9 2.67 -17.52 2.80
C HIS A 9 2.08 -18.21 4.03
N ASP A 10 2.84 -19.11 4.64
CA ASP A 10 2.42 -19.79 5.85
C ASP A 10 2.57 -18.89 7.07
N VAL A 11 1.60 -18.99 7.99
CA VAL A 11 1.66 -18.30 9.29
C VAL A 11 2.71 -18.99 10.17
N SER A 12 3.60 -18.19 10.77
CA SER A 12 4.65 -18.70 11.66
C SER A 12 4.08 -19.05 13.04
N VAL A 13 3.83 -20.34 13.27
CA VAL A 13 3.31 -20.86 14.54
C VAL A 13 4.22 -20.51 15.72
N GLU A 14 5.54 -20.55 15.52
CA GLU A 14 6.53 -20.20 16.57
C GLU A 14 6.42 -18.76 17.07
N LYS A 15 5.88 -17.87 16.23
CA LYS A 15 5.70 -16.45 16.53
C LYS A 15 4.28 -16.10 16.96
N THR A 16 3.38 -17.08 17.06
CA THR A 16 2.02 -16.87 17.57
C THR A 16 1.98 -16.91 19.09
N HIS A 17 1.10 -16.11 19.70
CA HIS A 17 0.78 -16.28 21.12
C HIS A 17 -0.13 -17.49 21.32
N GLU A 18 -0.11 -18.11 22.50
CA GLU A 18 -0.96 -19.27 22.84
C GLU A 18 -2.45 -19.00 22.53
N ASN A 19 -2.92 -17.77 22.77
CA ASN A 19 -4.30 -17.37 22.51
C ASN A 19 -4.64 -17.17 21.02
N ASP A 20 -3.64 -17.04 20.15
CA ASP A 20 -3.79 -16.87 18.71
C ASP A 20 -3.72 -18.21 17.96
N VAL A 21 -3.15 -19.25 18.56
CA VAL A 21 -3.02 -20.58 17.97
C VAL A 21 -4.40 -21.11 17.56
N GLY A 22 -4.55 -21.48 16.28
CA GLY A 22 -5.81 -21.97 15.70
C GLY A 22 -6.87 -20.91 15.42
N LYS A 23 -6.62 -19.64 15.78
CA LYS A 23 -7.46 -18.48 15.42
C LYS A 23 -6.89 -17.63 14.28
N LEU A 24 -5.67 -17.91 13.86
CA LEU A 24 -5.07 -17.37 12.64
C LEU A 24 -5.19 -18.36 11.50
N PRO A 25 -5.32 -17.90 10.24
CA PRO A 25 -5.40 -18.79 9.09
C PRO A 25 -4.07 -19.57 8.94
N THR A 26 -4.08 -20.70 8.25
CA THR A 26 -2.83 -21.45 7.99
C THR A 26 -1.93 -20.71 7.01
N ASN A 27 -2.54 -20.05 6.02
CA ASN A 27 -1.86 -19.21 5.04
C ASN A 27 -2.53 -17.85 4.92
N TYR A 28 -1.76 -16.87 4.46
CA TYR A 28 -2.21 -15.52 4.19
C TYR A 28 -1.43 -14.96 3.00
N THR A 29 -1.95 -13.90 2.41
CA THR A 29 -1.19 -13.09 1.46
C THR A 29 -1.38 -11.65 1.89
N LEU A 30 -0.28 -10.98 2.19
CA LEU A 30 -0.20 -9.54 2.26
C LEU A 30 1.13 -9.11 1.67
N ALA A 31 1.08 -8.37 0.57
CA ALA A 31 2.25 -7.90 -0.15
C ALA A 31 2.09 -6.41 -0.44
N GLY A 32 3.13 -5.62 -0.20
CA GLY A 32 3.09 -4.18 -0.45
C GLY A 32 4.47 -3.62 -0.75
N VAL A 33 4.49 -2.34 -1.12
CA VAL A 33 5.74 -1.59 -1.28
C VAL A 33 6.14 -0.93 0.03
N VAL A 34 7.44 -0.69 0.20
CA VAL A 34 7.97 0.09 1.33
C VAL A 34 7.51 1.54 1.20
N ASP A 35 7.09 2.13 2.30
CA ASP A 35 6.77 3.56 2.34
C ASP A 35 8.05 4.40 2.27
N GLY A 36 8.20 5.13 1.17
CA GLY A 36 9.28 6.11 1.01
C GLY A 36 9.13 7.29 1.97
N GLY A 37 7.91 7.61 2.42
CA GLY A 37 7.62 8.81 3.21
C GLY A 37 8.14 10.09 2.53
N SER A 38 8.75 10.98 3.31
CA SER A 38 9.54 12.12 2.79
C SER A 38 11.02 11.78 2.55
N GLY A 39 11.41 10.50 2.67
CA GLY A 39 12.70 10.01 2.18
C GLY A 39 12.68 9.84 0.67
N SER A 40 13.85 9.66 0.03
CA SER A 40 13.86 9.25 -1.37
C SER A 40 13.44 7.79 -1.48
N ARG A 41 12.82 7.41 -2.59
CA ARG A 41 12.47 6.01 -2.89
C ARG A 41 13.67 5.05 -2.79
N GLU A 42 14.90 5.55 -3.01
CA GLU A 42 16.13 4.76 -2.85
C GLU A 42 16.61 4.65 -1.39
N LYS A 43 16.11 5.50 -0.49
CA LYS A 43 16.51 5.57 0.93
C LYS A 43 15.28 5.82 1.80
N PRO A 44 14.39 4.81 1.93
CA PRO A 44 13.22 4.91 2.78
C PRO A 44 13.64 5.12 4.24
N MET A 45 12.81 5.80 5.03
CA MET A 45 13.10 6.00 6.47
C MET A 45 13.08 4.70 7.26
N SER A 46 12.28 3.73 6.81
CA SER A 46 12.19 2.39 7.40
C SER A 46 11.98 1.38 6.28
N GLU A 47 12.83 0.36 6.22
CA GLU A 47 12.63 -0.75 5.29
C GLU A 47 11.46 -1.65 5.69
N ASN A 48 10.93 -1.52 6.91
CA ASN A 48 9.93 -2.43 7.49
C ASN A 48 8.57 -1.74 7.70
N TYR A 49 8.37 -0.59 7.06
CA TYR A 49 7.11 0.14 7.10
C TYR A 49 6.47 0.13 5.70
N MET A 50 5.34 -0.55 5.57
CA MET A 50 4.61 -0.72 4.32
C MET A 50 3.80 0.54 3.99
N ASN A 51 3.72 0.90 2.71
CA ASN A 51 2.79 1.91 2.20
C ASN A 51 1.43 1.28 1.90
N ALA A 52 0.34 1.89 2.35
CA ALA A 52 -1.02 1.40 2.10
C ALA A 52 -1.65 1.92 0.79
N GLY A 53 -0.92 2.70 -0.01
CA GLY A 53 -1.40 3.20 -1.32
C GLY A 53 -1.53 2.12 -2.39
N PHE A 54 -0.69 1.09 -2.29
CA PHE A 54 -0.75 -0.09 -3.16
C PHE A 54 -0.28 -1.33 -2.42
N PHE A 55 -1.17 -2.30 -2.31
CA PHE A 55 -0.86 -3.61 -1.76
C PHE A 55 -1.84 -4.66 -2.30
N LEU A 56 -1.46 -5.93 -2.14
CA LEU A 56 -2.28 -7.08 -2.43
C LEU A 56 -2.58 -7.82 -1.14
N ILE A 57 -3.84 -8.20 -0.97
CA ILE A 57 -4.28 -9.01 0.16
C ILE A 57 -5.21 -10.13 -0.36
N SER A 58 -5.02 -11.34 0.14
CA SER A 58 -5.96 -12.44 -0.13
C SER A 58 -7.14 -12.34 0.86
N PRO A 59 -8.40 -12.26 0.39
CA PRO A 59 -9.55 -12.21 1.27
C PRO A 59 -9.66 -13.48 2.13
N ASN A 60 -9.70 -13.31 3.45
CA ASN A 60 -9.87 -14.41 4.39
C ASN A 60 -10.68 -13.93 5.60
N LYS A 61 -11.76 -14.67 5.94
CA LYS A 61 -12.67 -14.30 7.04
C LYS A 61 -11.96 -14.29 8.40
N MET A 62 -11.06 -15.24 8.64
CA MET A 62 -10.31 -15.35 9.88
C MET A 62 -9.32 -14.18 10.02
N LEU A 63 -8.69 -13.78 8.93
CA LEU A 63 -7.83 -12.60 8.89
C LEU A 63 -8.62 -11.30 9.14
N TYR A 64 -9.80 -11.18 8.54
CA TYR A 64 -10.72 -10.06 8.80
C TYR A 64 -11.11 -9.98 10.29
N ASP A 65 -11.52 -11.08 10.89
CA ASP A 65 -11.89 -11.12 12.32
C ASP A 65 -10.70 -10.74 13.21
N HIS A 66 -9.49 -11.18 12.84
CA HIS A 66 -8.26 -10.81 13.54
C HIS A 66 -7.97 -9.30 13.44
N LEU A 67 -8.09 -8.71 12.25
CA LEU A 67 -7.94 -7.26 12.06
C LEU A 67 -8.96 -6.47 12.87
N MET A 68 -10.22 -6.91 12.88
CA MET A 68 -11.28 -6.26 13.66
C MET A 68 -11.04 -6.35 15.17
N ALA A 69 -10.43 -7.43 15.66
CA ALA A 69 -10.06 -7.52 17.08
C ALA A 69 -9.01 -6.48 17.50
N PHE A 70 -8.17 -5.99 16.58
CA PHE A 70 -7.32 -4.81 16.83
C PHE A 70 -8.16 -3.53 16.81
N VAL A 71 -9.01 -3.35 15.80
CA VAL A 71 -9.89 -2.16 15.69
C VAL A 71 -10.78 -1.96 16.93
N ASP A 72 -11.31 -3.05 17.48
CA ASP A 72 -12.20 -3.00 18.66
C ASP A 72 -11.44 -2.80 19.98
N ARG A 73 -10.12 -2.96 19.97
CA ARG A 73 -9.26 -2.77 21.16
C ARG A 73 -8.73 -1.33 21.18
N PRO A 74 -9.07 -0.52 22.19
CA PRO A 74 -8.52 0.82 22.34
C PRO A 74 -6.99 0.81 22.38
N ASP A 75 -6.38 1.81 21.75
CA ASP A 75 -4.92 2.06 21.74
C ASP A 75 -4.06 0.89 21.21
N SER A 76 -4.66 -0.03 20.44
CA SER A 76 -3.97 -1.18 19.86
C SER A 76 -3.08 -0.83 18.66
N PHE A 77 -3.34 0.30 18.00
CA PHE A 77 -2.51 0.89 16.94
C PHE A 77 -2.73 2.41 16.84
N SER A 78 -1.81 3.11 16.18
CA SER A 78 -1.95 4.55 15.94
C SER A 78 -2.97 4.85 14.84
N VAL A 79 -3.94 5.72 15.13
CA VAL A 79 -5.01 6.10 14.19
C VAL A 79 -4.65 7.24 13.22
N SER A 80 -3.43 7.78 13.23
CA SER A 80 -3.04 8.90 12.35
C SER A 80 -3.04 8.54 10.85
N MET A 81 -2.77 7.27 10.53
CA MET A 81 -2.85 6.66 9.20
C MET A 81 -3.50 5.28 9.36
N MET A 82 -4.79 5.27 9.68
CA MET A 82 -5.48 4.11 10.26
C MET A 82 -5.23 2.80 9.53
N GLU A 83 -5.42 2.76 8.21
CA GLU A 83 -5.21 1.55 7.40
C GLU A 83 -3.73 1.11 7.41
N GLN A 84 -2.82 2.03 7.10
CA GLN A 84 -1.39 1.74 7.03
C GLN A 84 -0.83 1.28 8.38
N ASN A 85 -1.21 1.96 9.46
CA ASN A 85 -0.73 1.65 10.80
C ASN A 85 -1.34 0.36 11.34
N LEU A 86 -2.61 0.07 11.06
CA LEU A 86 -3.22 -1.22 11.41
C LEU A 86 -2.47 -2.37 10.72
N ILE A 87 -2.22 -2.24 9.41
CA ILE A 87 -1.49 -3.25 8.66
C ILE A 87 -0.06 -3.41 9.19
N ASN A 88 0.66 -2.31 9.40
CA ASN A 88 2.03 -2.39 9.92
C ASN A 88 2.10 -2.93 11.35
N GLN A 89 1.05 -2.79 12.14
CA GLN A 89 0.97 -3.36 13.49
C GLN A 89 0.66 -4.87 13.47
N VAL A 90 -0.28 -5.31 12.64
CA VAL A 90 -0.74 -6.71 12.60
C VAL A 90 0.23 -7.59 11.82
N PHE A 91 0.85 -7.04 10.77
CA PHE A 91 1.72 -7.77 9.85
C PHE A 91 3.18 -7.34 9.98
N GLU A 92 3.60 -6.86 11.15
CA GLU A 92 4.99 -6.44 11.37
C GLU A 92 5.98 -7.58 11.05
N GLN A 93 7.20 -7.21 10.62
CA GLN A 93 8.22 -8.19 10.20
C GLN A 93 8.61 -9.19 11.31
N GLY A 94 8.45 -8.79 12.58
CA GLY A 94 8.69 -9.63 13.75
C GLY A 94 7.58 -10.65 14.03
N GLY A 95 6.36 -10.42 13.53
CA GLY A 95 5.16 -11.16 13.88
C GLY A 95 4.95 -12.47 13.14
N PRO A 96 3.82 -13.16 13.39
CA PRO A 96 3.50 -14.45 12.78
C PRO A 96 3.08 -14.34 11.32
N MET A 97 2.68 -13.15 10.87
CA MET A 97 2.20 -12.87 9.51
C MET A 97 2.93 -11.66 8.91
N PRO A 98 4.26 -11.67 8.73
CA PRO A 98 4.97 -10.52 8.19
C PRO A 98 4.53 -10.18 6.76
N TRP A 99 4.20 -8.91 6.50
CA TRP A 99 3.92 -8.46 5.14
C TRP A 99 5.15 -8.66 4.23
N GLN A 100 4.90 -8.90 2.94
CA GLN A 100 5.96 -9.23 1.98
C GLN A 100 6.30 -8.04 1.08
N LYS A 101 7.60 -7.79 0.90
CA LYS A 101 8.10 -6.68 0.07
C LYS A 101 7.95 -7.01 -1.40
N MET A 102 7.12 -6.25 -2.10
CA MET A 102 6.98 -6.27 -3.55
C MET A 102 8.11 -5.48 -4.23
N ASP A 103 8.24 -5.63 -5.55
CA ASP A 103 9.09 -4.74 -6.36
C ASP A 103 8.67 -3.26 -6.12
N PRO A 104 9.60 -2.36 -5.73
CA PRO A 104 9.27 -0.95 -5.52
C PRO A 104 8.71 -0.24 -6.76
N LYS A 105 8.82 -0.83 -7.97
CA LYS A 105 8.18 -0.31 -9.19
C LYS A 105 6.66 -0.47 -9.21
N TRP A 106 6.07 -1.19 -8.27
CA TRP A 106 4.61 -1.28 -8.23
C TRP A 106 3.97 0.08 -7.93
N ASP A 107 4.55 0.88 -7.03
CA ASP A 107 3.96 2.16 -6.63
C ASP A 107 5.02 3.20 -6.25
N THR A 108 4.71 4.49 -6.47
CA THR A 108 5.51 5.62 -6.02
C THR A 108 4.64 6.71 -5.42
N SER A 109 5.04 7.24 -4.26
CA SER A 109 4.38 8.38 -3.61
C SER A 109 4.91 9.75 -4.06
N CYS A 110 6.11 9.76 -4.68
CA CYS A 110 6.78 10.93 -5.23
C CYS A 110 7.14 10.69 -6.69
N PRO A 111 6.16 10.81 -7.60
CA PRO A 111 6.36 10.48 -9.00
C PRO A 111 7.26 11.51 -9.70
N GLU A 112 8.25 11.01 -10.42
CA GLU A 112 9.06 11.78 -11.36
C GLU A 112 8.57 11.55 -12.80
N PRO A 113 8.73 12.52 -13.72
CA PRO A 113 8.32 12.38 -15.12
C PRO A 113 8.85 11.10 -15.81
N ASP A 114 10.03 10.63 -15.42
CA ASP A 114 10.65 9.46 -16.01
C ASP A 114 10.25 8.14 -15.34
N ASP A 115 9.55 8.14 -14.19
CA ASP A 115 9.10 6.91 -13.51
C ASP A 115 8.20 6.06 -14.41
N VAL A 116 7.35 6.72 -15.21
CA VAL A 116 6.52 6.07 -16.22
C VAL A 116 7.37 5.31 -17.24
N LYS A 117 8.50 5.89 -17.67
CA LYS A 117 9.45 5.25 -18.60
C LYS A 117 10.27 4.15 -17.91
N HIS A 118 10.56 4.32 -16.62
CA HIS A 118 11.30 3.34 -15.81
C HIS A 118 10.47 2.14 -15.36
N GLY A 119 9.18 2.13 -15.72
CA GLY A 119 8.29 0.98 -15.58
C GLY A 119 7.47 0.96 -14.30
N TYR A 120 7.35 2.09 -13.59
CA TYR A 120 6.45 2.22 -12.45
C TYR A 120 4.99 1.99 -12.88
N LYS A 121 4.22 1.28 -12.05
CA LYS A 121 2.87 0.82 -12.41
C LYS A 121 1.76 1.72 -11.86
N THR A 122 1.92 2.23 -10.64
CA THR A 122 0.96 3.15 -10.02
C THR A 122 1.64 4.36 -9.41
N ILE A 123 0.84 5.41 -9.20
CA ILE A 123 1.25 6.66 -8.57
C ILE A 123 0.29 6.93 -7.42
N HIS A 124 0.79 6.94 -6.19
CA HIS A 124 0.04 7.25 -4.99
C HIS A 124 0.31 8.70 -4.56
N SER A 125 -0.33 9.67 -5.21
CA SER A 125 -0.12 11.08 -4.86
C SER A 125 -1.31 11.98 -5.18
N LYS A 126 -1.31 13.19 -4.60
CA LYS A 126 -2.37 14.20 -4.76
C LYS A 126 -2.09 15.06 -6.00
N LEU A 127 -2.22 14.47 -7.18
CA LEU A 127 -1.78 15.06 -8.47
C LEU A 127 -2.49 16.36 -8.89
N TRP A 128 -3.59 16.71 -8.22
CA TRP A 128 -4.32 17.97 -8.45
C TRP A 128 -3.70 19.18 -7.71
N LYS A 129 -2.69 18.98 -6.87
CA LYS A 129 -1.98 20.06 -6.16
C LYS A 129 -0.56 20.22 -6.68
N VAL A 130 -0.10 21.47 -6.78
CA VAL A 130 1.32 21.77 -7.10
C VAL A 130 2.20 21.46 -5.89
N SER A 131 1.77 21.88 -4.70
CA SER A 131 2.41 21.47 -3.45
C SER A 131 1.58 20.41 -2.74
N ALA A 132 2.19 19.24 -2.58
CA ALA A 132 1.62 18.10 -1.88
C ALA A 132 2.64 17.59 -0.86
N SER A 133 2.15 17.03 0.23
CA SER A 133 2.98 16.25 1.15
C SER A 133 2.89 14.78 0.71
N PRO A 134 4.00 14.04 0.64
CA PRO A 134 5.35 14.42 1.11
C PRO A 134 6.22 15.23 0.13
N CYS A 135 5.81 15.37 -1.13
CA CYS A 135 6.60 16.01 -2.20
C CYS A 135 5.72 16.80 -3.17
N ASP A 136 6.29 17.88 -3.71
CA ASP A 136 5.66 18.68 -4.75
C ASP A 136 5.50 17.88 -6.05
N ILE A 137 4.47 18.21 -6.82
CA ILE A 137 4.11 17.46 -8.03
C ILE A 137 4.72 18.14 -9.25
N ASP A 138 5.49 17.37 -10.01
CA ASP A 138 6.02 17.85 -11.29
C ASP A 138 4.85 18.22 -12.25
N PRO A 139 4.88 19.39 -12.89
CA PRO A 139 3.82 19.83 -13.80
C PRO A 139 3.54 18.84 -14.96
N VAL A 140 4.52 18.06 -15.40
CA VAL A 140 4.34 17.00 -16.41
C VAL A 140 3.40 15.93 -15.89
N ILE A 141 3.63 15.43 -14.67
CA ILE A 141 2.78 14.43 -14.02
C ILE A 141 1.39 15.02 -13.74
N GLY A 142 1.31 16.24 -13.22
CA GLY A 142 0.04 16.93 -13.00
C GLY A 142 -0.80 17.05 -14.28
N ARG A 143 -0.19 17.33 -15.43
CA ARG A 143 -0.89 17.36 -16.72
C ARG A 143 -1.47 16.00 -17.12
N MET A 144 -0.81 14.88 -16.78
CA MET A 144 -1.35 13.54 -17.04
C MET A 144 -2.65 13.30 -16.27
N TRP A 145 -2.71 13.76 -15.02
CA TRP A 145 -3.93 13.72 -14.21
C TRP A 145 -5.06 14.53 -14.86
N TYR A 146 -4.83 15.82 -15.17
CA TYR A 146 -5.86 16.67 -15.78
C TYR A 146 -6.32 16.18 -17.15
N LYS A 147 -5.42 15.60 -17.96
CA LYS A 147 -5.80 14.95 -19.21
C LYS A 147 -6.75 13.77 -18.98
N THR A 148 -6.43 12.92 -18.01
CA THR A 148 -7.25 11.75 -17.65
C THR A 148 -8.60 12.17 -17.09
N LEU A 149 -8.63 13.19 -16.23
CA LEU A 149 -9.85 13.80 -15.71
C LEU A 149 -10.73 14.33 -16.84
N GLY A 150 -10.15 15.12 -17.75
CA GLY A 150 -10.88 15.65 -18.92
C GLY A 150 -11.45 14.56 -19.82
N HIS A 151 -10.77 13.41 -19.95
CA HIS A 151 -11.32 12.26 -20.68
C HIS A 151 -12.58 11.70 -19.99
N MET A 152 -12.54 11.56 -18.66
CA MET A 152 -13.68 11.06 -17.87
C MET A 152 -14.85 12.05 -17.92
N GLU A 153 -14.59 13.34 -17.72
CA GLU A 153 -15.61 14.39 -17.78
C GLU A 153 -16.26 14.45 -19.17
N SER A 154 -15.47 14.35 -20.25
CA SER A 154 -16.00 14.33 -21.62
C SER A 154 -16.88 13.11 -21.87
N HIS A 155 -16.48 11.93 -21.37
CA HIS A 155 -17.29 10.71 -21.45
C HIS A 155 -18.66 10.90 -20.79
N TYR A 156 -18.70 11.41 -19.55
CA TYR A 156 -19.96 11.65 -18.84
C TYR A 156 -20.81 12.76 -19.47
N ALA A 157 -20.19 13.76 -20.09
CA ALA A 157 -20.88 14.82 -20.80
C ALA A 157 -21.35 14.44 -22.22
N GLY A 158 -21.02 13.24 -22.70
CA GLY A 158 -21.30 12.82 -24.08
C GLY A 158 -20.52 13.59 -25.14
N ILE A 159 -19.39 14.20 -24.76
CA ILE A 159 -18.51 14.95 -25.66
C ILE A 159 -17.48 13.97 -26.24
N PRO A 160 -17.40 13.81 -27.58
CA PRO A 160 -16.40 12.95 -28.19
C PRO A 160 -14.98 13.46 -27.90
N LEU A 161 -14.07 12.55 -27.52
CA LEU A 161 -12.65 12.86 -27.43
C LEU A 161 -12.13 13.13 -28.85
N ARG A 162 -11.44 14.27 -29.04
CA ARG A 162 -10.75 14.62 -30.28
C ARG A 162 -9.33 14.08 -30.29
#